data_AF-A0A934MEA7-F1
#
_entry.id   AF-A0A934MEA7-F1
#
_cell.length_a   1.000
_cell.length_b   1.000
_cell.length_c   1.000
_cell.angle_alpha   90.00
_cell.angle_beta   90.00
_cell.angle_gamma   90.00
#
_symmetry.space_group_name_H-M   'P 1'
#
loop_
_entity.id
_entity.type
_entity.pdbx_description
1 polymer ?
#
loop_
_entity_poly.entity_id
_entity_poly.type
_entity_poly.pdbx_seq_one_letter_code
_entity_poly.pdbx_strand_id
1 'polypeptide(L)'
;MSKKVRVPSAKLEGRSASMRLAGRHPKLPRIKNGRAHLATDPVLPDWRITCFFSGKGYRGKGVASAALAGALEQIEKLGGGRVEGYPEDTEGRKVSGSFLINGALSTFERQGFARLRPIGKHKWVVTRTVP
;
A
#
# COMPACT_ATOMS: atom_id res chain seq x y z
N MET A 1 9.94 7.05 19.40
CA MET A 1 10.75 6.63 18.23
C MET A 1 9.87 5.79 17.31
N SER A 2 9.60 6.22 16.07
CA SER A 2 8.80 5.42 15.11
C SER A 2 9.64 4.24 14.61
N LYS A 3 9.28 3.00 14.97
CA LYS A 3 9.93 1.82 14.39
C LYS A 3 9.49 1.69 12.93
N LYS A 4 10.38 2.05 11.99
CA LYS A 4 10.25 1.60 10.60
C LYS A 4 10.49 0.09 10.59
N VAL A 5 9.43 -0.69 10.43
CA VAL A 5 9.61 -2.11 10.17
C VAL A 5 10.02 -2.25 8.72
N ARG A 6 11.30 -2.53 8.49
CA ARG A 6 11.79 -2.92 7.17
C ARG A 6 11.35 -4.36 6.95
N VAL A 7 10.27 -4.53 6.19
CA VAL A 7 9.92 -5.84 5.64
C VAL A 7 11.07 -6.31 4.74
N PRO A 8 11.49 -7.58 4.82
CA PRO A 8 12.46 -8.12 3.88
C PRO A 8 11.93 -7.94 2.45
N SER A 9 12.81 -7.55 1.52
CA SER A 9 12.46 -7.51 0.10
C SER A 9 11.95 -8.89 -0.31
N ALA A 10 10.70 -8.98 -0.78
CA ALA A 10 10.22 -10.15 -1.48
C ALA A 10 11.09 -10.30 -2.75
N LYS A 11 11.93 -11.33 -2.77
CA LYS A 11 12.85 -11.63 -3.87
C LYS A 11 12.30 -12.87 -4.57
N LEU A 12 11.42 -12.66 -5.53
CA LEU A 12 11.01 -13.72 -6.45
C LEU A 12 12.06 -13.79 -7.56
N GLU A 13 12.81 -14.89 -7.64
CA GLU A 13 13.66 -15.24 -8.79
C GLU A 13 14.49 -14.07 -9.35
N GLY A 14 15.30 -13.42 -8.49
CA GLY A 14 16.16 -12.30 -8.90
C GLY A 14 15.46 -10.95 -9.12
N ARG A 15 14.14 -10.84 -8.87
CA ARG A 15 13.34 -9.62 -9.07
C ARG A 15 13.13 -8.90 -7.73
N SER A 16 13.54 -7.63 -7.64
CA SER A 16 13.43 -6.84 -6.40
C SER A 16 12.20 -5.94 -6.39
N ALA A 17 11.32 -6.15 -5.41
CA ALA A 17 10.36 -5.13 -4.96
C ALA A 17 10.72 -4.69 -3.54
N SER A 18 10.48 -3.41 -3.24
CA SER A 18 10.67 -2.86 -1.90
C SER A 18 9.36 -2.27 -1.42
N MET A 19 8.88 -2.76 -0.28
CA MET A 19 7.67 -2.30 0.38
C MET A 19 8.07 -1.53 1.65
N ARG A 20 7.44 -0.39 1.91
CA ARG A 20 7.56 0.27 3.21
C ARG A 20 6.25 0.19 3.96
N LEU A 21 6.29 -0.54 5.07
CA LEU A 21 5.23 -0.59 6.08
C LEU A 21 5.53 0.41 7.20
N ALA A 22 4.52 1.17 7.61
CA ALA A 22 4.52 1.91 8.86
C ALA A 22 3.45 1.30 9.77
N GLY A 23 3.84 0.82 10.97
CA GLY A 23 2.98 0.01 11.86
C GLY A 23 2.79 0.56 13.29
N ARG A 24 1.64 0.20 13.86
CA ARG A 24 1.05 0.31 15.23
C ARG A 24 1.76 1.15 16.33
N HIS A 25 1.60 2.49 16.31
CA HIS A 25 1.38 3.46 17.42
C HIS A 25 1.49 4.94 16.91
N PRO A 26 1.04 5.99 17.64
CA PRO A 26 0.19 7.08 17.14
C PRO A 26 0.90 8.14 16.26
N LYS A 27 2.10 7.85 15.76
CA LYS A 27 2.81 8.69 14.79
C LYS A 27 3.20 7.84 13.59
N LEU A 28 2.18 7.41 12.85
CA LEU A 28 2.35 7.20 11.41
C LEU A 28 2.99 8.47 10.82
N PRO A 29 3.85 8.36 9.79
CA PRO A 29 4.41 9.52 9.11
C PRO A 29 3.30 10.53 8.83
N ARG A 30 3.56 11.79 9.15
CA ARG A 30 2.55 12.85 9.22
C ARG A 30 1.68 12.82 7.96
N ILE A 31 0.39 12.57 8.13
CA ILE A 31 -0.56 12.60 7.02
C ILE A 31 -0.55 14.03 6.49
N LYS A 32 -0.20 14.22 5.21
CA LYS A 32 -0.49 15.48 4.55
C LYS A 32 -2.00 15.70 4.65
N ASN A 33 -2.41 16.82 5.23
CA ASN A 33 -3.80 17.13 5.57
C ASN A 33 -4.46 16.16 6.57
N GLY A 34 -3.76 15.79 7.66
CA GLY A 34 -4.27 14.85 8.67
C GLY A 34 -5.65 15.19 9.27
N ARG A 35 -5.99 16.47 9.44
CA ARG A 35 -7.31 16.88 9.92
C ARG A 35 -8.43 16.53 8.92
N ALA A 36 -8.20 16.73 7.63
CA ALA A 36 -9.14 16.34 6.58
C ALA A 36 -9.20 14.81 6.41
N HIS A 37 -8.11 14.09 6.69
CA HIS A 37 -8.11 12.63 6.70
C HIS A 37 -8.98 12.07 7.83
N LEU A 38 -8.78 12.55 9.06
CA LEU A 38 -9.56 12.13 10.23
C LEU A 38 -11.04 12.54 10.14
N ALA A 39 -11.35 13.65 9.47
CA ALA A 39 -12.73 14.06 9.24
C ALA A 39 -13.49 13.09 8.31
N THR A 40 -12.78 12.32 7.48
CA THR A 40 -13.37 11.36 6.52
C THR A 40 -13.26 9.90 6.96
N ASP A 41 -12.31 9.58 7.84
CA ASP A 41 -12.21 8.28 8.48
C ASP A 41 -11.61 8.47 9.89
N PRO A 42 -12.40 8.39 10.96
CA PRO A 42 -11.91 8.57 12.32
C PRO A 42 -11.06 7.37 12.79
N VAL A 43 -11.12 6.23 12.10
CA VAL A 43 -10.39 5.01 12.47
C VAL A 43 -9.00 5.03 11.81
N LEU A 44 -7.97 5.17 12.62
CA LEU A 44 -6.58 5.06 12.15
C LEU A 44 -6.26 3.60 11.77
N PRO A 45 -5.54 3.36 10.67
CA PRO A 45 -5.08 2.01 10.36
C PRO A 45 -3.95 1.58 11.30
N ASP A 46 -3.86 0.28 11.55
CA ASP A 46 -2.72 -0.36 12.19
C ASP A 46 -1.47 -0.32 11.29
N TRP A 47 -1.68 -0.41 9.98
CA TRP A 47 -0.63 -0.54 8.97
C TRP A 47 -0.86 0.37 7.78
N ARG A 48 0.22 0.97 7.25
CA ARG A 48 0.18 1.70 5.98
C ARG A 48 1.17 1.16 4.96
N ILE A 49 0.67 0.94 3.76
CA ILE A 49 1.45 0.63 2.57
C ILE A 49 1.70 1.95 1.81
N THR A 50 2.91 2.50 1.99
CA THR A 50 3.23 3.88 1.54
C THR A 50 4.14 3.96 0.32
N CYS A 51 4.80 2.87 -0.05
CA CYS A 51 5.65 2.83 -1.24
C CYS A 51 5.69 1.41 -1.81
N PHE A 52 5.46 1.34 -3.11
CA PHE A 52 5.35 0.13 -3.91
C PHE A 52 6.17 0.30 -5.18
N PHE A 53 7.47 0.04 -5.06
CA PHE A 53 8.36 0.20 -6.20
C PHE A 53 8.66 -1.16 -6.84
N SER A 54 8.21 -1.33 -8.08
CA SER A 54 8.73 -2.32 -9.01
C SER A 54 9.62 -1.61 -10.05
N GLY A 55 10.86 -2.08 -10.20
CA GLY A 55 11.76 -1.55 -11.23
C GLY A 55 11.14 -1.63 -12.63
N LYS A 56 11.54 -0.74 -13.54
CA LYS A 56 10.94 -0.61 -14.89
C LYS A 56 10.82 -1.95 -15.64
N GLY A 57 11.79 -2.85 -15.51
CA GLY A 57 11.80 -4.18 -16.15
C GLY A 57 10.88 -5.25 -15.53
N TYR A 58 10.21 -4.92 -14.42
CA TYR A 58 9.38 -5.85 -13.63
C TYR A 58 7.89 -5.47 -13.60
N ARG A 59 7.51 -4.39 -14.30
CA ARG A 59 6.11 -4.01 -14.48
C ARG A 59 5.37 -5.01 -15.36
N GLY A 60 4.09 -5.23 -15.08
CA GLY A 60 3.26 -6.20 -15.82
C GLY A 60 3.58 -7.68 -15.54
N LYS A 61 4.60 -7.99 -14.72
CA LYS A 61 5.06 -9.37 -14.47
C LYS A 61 4.60 -9.95 -13.12
N GLY A 62 3.52 -9.42 -12.55
CA GLY A 62 2.99 -9.89 -11.25
C GLY A 62 3.84 -9.57 -10.02
N VAL A 63 5.06 -9.06 -10.16
CA VAL A 63 5.99 -8.72 -9.05
C VAL A 63 5.33 -7.80 -8.02
N ALA A 64 4.59 -6.83 -8.53
CA ALA A 64 3.71 -5.96 -7.76
C ALA A 64 2.75 -6.77 -6.85
N SER A 65 1.96 -7.66 -7.44
CA SER A 65 0.97 -8.47 -6.70
C SER A 65 1.63 -9.34 -5.64
N ALA A 66 2.75 -9.99 -5.98
CA ALA A 66 3.47 -10.86 -5.06
C ALA A 66 4.10 -10.10 -3.90
N ALA A 67 4.64 -8.90 -4.15
CA ALA A 67 5.17 -8.04 -3.08
C ALA A 67 4.07 -7.57 -2.13
N LEU A 68 2.87 -7.28 -2.64
CA LEU A 68 1.72 -6.94 -1.81
C LEU A 68 1.27 -8.16 -0.98
N ALA A 69 1.18 -9.35 -1.59
CA ALA A 69 0.84 -10.59 -0.88
C ALA A 69 1.82 -10.86 0.29
N GLY A 70 3.13 -10.87 0.02
CA GLY A 70 4.13 -11.11 1.06
C GLY A 70 4.15 -10.05 2.17
N ALA A 71 3.77 -8.81 1.85
CA ALA A 71 3.60 -7.77 2.88
C ALA A 71 2.40 -8.06 3.80
N LEU A 72 1.29 -8.57 3.25
CA LEU A 72 0.10 -8.93 4.03
C LEU A 72 0.36 -10.17 4.89
N GLU A 73 1.04 -11.18 4.35
CA GLU A 73 1.50 -12.35 5.13
C GLU A 73 2.39 -11.94 6.31
N GLN A 74 3.27 -10.95 6.12
CA GLN A 74 4.08 -10.45 7.23
C GLN A 74 3.24 -9.68 8.26
N ILE A 75 2.23 -8.92 7.82
CA ILE A 75 1.31 -8.21 8.72
C ILE A 75 0.54 -9.21 9.58
N GLU A 76 0.05 -10.30 8.98
CA GLU A 76 -0.64 -11.40 9.69
C GLU A 76 0.28 -11.99 10.77
N LYS A 77 1.52 -12.35 10.41
CA LYS A 77 2.54 -12.85 11.35
C LYS A 77 2.87 -11.86 12.49
N LEU A 78 2.59 -10.58 12.30
CA LEU A 78 2.81 -9.52 13.29
C LEU A 78 1.54 -9.17 14.10
N GLY A 79 0.49 -9.99 14.00
CA GLY A 79 -0.75 -9.83 14.77
C GLY A 79 -1.85 -9.04 14.05
N GLY A 80 -1.78 -8.97 12.72
CA GLY A 80 -2.87 -8.49 11.88
C GLY A 80 -3.26 -7.02 12.09
N GLY A 81 -4.46 -6.68 11.63
CA GLY A 81 -5.08 -5.36 11.79
C GLY A 81 -5.50 -4.67 10.50
N ARG A 82 -5.97 -3.43 10.63
CA ARG A 82 -6.44 -2.61 9.50
C ARG A 82 -5.25 -2.07 8.70
N VAL A 83 -5.20 -2.43 7.43
CA VAL A 83 -4.18 -1.98 6.47
C VAL A 83 -4.76 -0.95 5.52
N GLU A 84 -4.08 0.19 5.36
CA GLU A 84 -4.45 1.27 4.43
C GLU A 84 -3.40 1.38 3.29
N GLY A 85 -3.88 1.53 2.06
CA GLY A 85 -3.07 1.75 0.85
C GLY A 85 -3.53 2.97 0.05
N TYR A 86 -2.67 3.47 -0.84
CA TYR A 86 -2.91 4.70 -1.60
C TYR A 86 -2.69 4.57 -3.12
N PRO A 87 -3.32 3.58 -3.78
CA PRO A 87 -3.07 3.29 -5.18
C PRO A 87 -3.59 4.38 -6.13
N GLU A 88 -3.05 4.33 -7.35
CA GLU A 88 -3.53 5.08 -8.51
C GLU A 88 -4.52 4.20 -9.31
N ASP A 89 -5.68 4.76 -9.64
CA ASP A 89 -6.62 4.19 -10.59
C ASP A 89 -6.12 4.39 -12.02
N THR A 90 -5.95 3.28 -12.72
CA THR A 90 -5.40 3.22 -14.08
C THR A 90 -6.42 2.73 -15.11
N GLU A 91 -7.68 2.53 -14.71
CA GLU A 91 -8.70 2.01 -15.61
C GLU A 91 -8.91 2.93 -16.82
N GLY A 92 -8.89 2.34 -18.02
CA GLY A 92 -9.05 3.08 -19.28
C GLY A 92 -7.91 4.05 -19.65
N ARG A 93 -6.77 4.04 -18.94
CA ARG A 93 -5.69 5.01 -19.15
C ARG A 93 -4.29 4.43 -19.14
N LYS A 94 -3.43 4.93 -20.04
CA LYS A 94 -1.97 4.70 -19.96
C LYS A 94 -1.38 5.64 -18.92
N VAL A 95 -0.78 5.09 -17.86
CA VAL A 95 -0.20 5.84 -16.75
C VAL A 95 1.31 5.68 -16.73
N SER A 96 2.04 6.79 -16.62
CA SER A 96 3.49 6.73 -16.53
C SER A 96 3.92 6.06 -15.22
N GLY A 97 5.05 5.34 -15.25
CA GLY A 97 5.54 4.61 -14.09
C GLY A 97 5.80 5.50 -12.85
N SER A 98 6.00 6.81 -13.04
CA SER A 98 6.19 7.77 -11.96
C SER A 98 4.93 7.97 -11.09
N PHE A 99 3.74 7.76 -11.65
CA PHE A 99 2.49 7.81 -10.88
C PHE A 99 2.16 6.49 -10.17
N LEU A 100 2.81 5.39 -10.56
CA LEU A 100 2.60 4.04 -10.00
C LEU A 100 3.50 3.71 -8.82
N ILE A 101 4.14 4.71 -8.20
CA ILE A 101 4.97 4.54 -7.00
C ILE A 101 4.17 3.93 -5.84
N ASN A 102 2.86 4.11 -5.81
CA ASN A 102 1.97 3.52 -4.79
C ASN A 102 1.19 2.30 -5.32
N GLY A 103 1.52 1.81 -6.52
CA GLY A 103 0.82 0.70 -7.16
C GLY A 103 -0.49 1.09 -7.86
N ALA A 104 -1.02 0.14 -8.61
CA ALA A 104 -2.28 0.27 -9.34
C ALA A 104 -3.44 -0.28 -8.49
N LEU A 105 -4.60 0.40 -8.56
CA LEU A 105 -5.79 0.08 -7.77
C LEU A 105 -6.24 -1.38 -7.93
N SER A 106 -6.24 -1.88 -9.17
CA SER A 106 -6.60 -3.27 -9.46
C SER A 106 -5.71 -4.30 -8.75
N THR A 107 -4.47 -3.95 -8.39
CA THR A 107 -3.59 -4.85 -7.63
C THR A 107 -4.01 -4.97 -6.17
N PHE A 108 -4.49 -3.87 -5.58
CA PHE A 108 -5.02 -3.85 -4.22
C PHE A 108 -6.37 -4.58 -4.18
N GLU A 109 -7.26 -4.32 -5.13
CA GLU A 109 -8.57 -4.98 -5.19
C GLU A 109 -8.45 -6.50 -5.33
N ARG A 110 -7.55 -7.00 -6.20
CA ARG A 110 -7.26 -8.45 -6.29
C ARG A 110 -6.73 -9.06 -5.00
N GLN A 111 -6.14 -8.25 -4.13
CA GLN A 111 -5.65 -8.64 -2.81
C GLN A 111 -6.68 -8.34 -1.70
N GLY A 112 -7.97 -8.17 -2.05
CA GLY A 112 -9.06 -8.03 -1.10
C GLY A 112 -9.13 -6.66 -0.40
N PHE A 113 -8.48 -5.63 -0.95
CA PHE A 113 -8.71 -4.26 -0.48
C PHE A 113 -9.99 -3.69 -1.08
N ALA A 114 -10.77 -3.00 -0.24
CA ALA A 114 -11.92 -2.23 -0.66
C ALA A 114 -11.58 -0.74 -0.81
N ARG A 115 -12.20 -0.06 -1.78
CA ARG A 115 -12.13 1.41 -1.91
C ARG A 115 -12.84 2.05 -0.72
N LEU A 116 -12.16 2.96 -0.03
CA LEU A 116 -12.74 3.73 1.07
C LEU A 116 -13.20 5.10 0.56
N ARG A 117 -12.29 5.87 -0.05
CA ARG A 117 -12.58 7.23 -0.55
C ARG A 117 -11.55 7.71 -1.57
N PRO A 118 -11.93 8.62 -2.48
CA PRO A 118 -10.97 9.31 -3.33
C PRO A 118 -10.21 10.39 -2.54
N ILE A 119 -8.95 10.60 -2.89
CA ILE A 119 -8.05 11.65 -2.34
C ILE A 119 -7.40 12.50 -3.44
N GLY A 120 -7.81 12.29 -4.68
CA GLY A 120 -7.40 13.03 -5.87
C GLY A 120 -8.11 12.47 -7.08
N LYS A 121 -7.89 13.07 -8.26
CA LYS A 121 -8.60 12.71 -9.50
C LYS A 121 -8.60 11.21 -9.80
N HIS A 122 -7.50 10.53 -9.46
CA HIS A 122 -7.32 9.09 -9.71
C HIS A 122 -6.67 8.39 -8.52
N LYS A 123 -6.65 9.01 -7.34
CA LYS A 123 -6.02 8.42 -6.15
C LYS A 123 -7.07 8.02 -5.14
N TRP A 124 -6.94 6.82 -4.63
CA TRP A 124 -7.86 6.24 -3.66
C TRP A 124 -7.14 5.93 -2.35
N VAL A 125 -7.88 6.04 -1.26
CA VAL A 125 -7.60 5.30 -0.04
C VAL A 125 -8.31 3.97 -0.15
N VAL A 126 -7.58 2.88 0.05
CA VAL A 126 -8.13 1.53 0.06
C VAL A 126 -7.77 0.83 1.35
N THR A 127 -8.64 -0.06 1.84
CA THR A 127 -8.43 -0.74 3.12
C THR A 127 -8.75 -2.22 3.09
N ARG A 128 -7.98 -2.99 3.86
CA ARG A 128 -8.20 -4.41 4.12
C ARG A 128 -7.93 -4.69 5.59
N THR A 129 -8.73 -5.55 6.22
CA THR A 129 -8.39 -6.14 7.52
C THR A 129 -7.67 -7.45 7.29
N VAL A 130 -6.50 -7.59 7.91
CA VAL A 130 -5.73 -8.85 7.95
C VAL A 130 -6.01 -9.50 9.31
N PRO A 131 -6.34 -10.80 9.36
CA PRO A 131 -6.58 -11.51 10.61
C PRO A 131 -5.34 -11.55 11.52
#